data_AF-C3NE09-F1
#
_entry.id   AF-C3NE09-F1
#
_cell.length_a   1.000
_cell.length_b   1.000
_cell.length_c   1.000
_cell.angle_alpha   90.00
_cell.angle_beta   90.00
_cell.angle_gamma   90.00
#
_symmetry.space_group_name_H-M   'P 1'
#
loop_
_entity.id
_entity.type
_entity.pdbx_description
1 polymer ?
#
loop_
_entity_poly.entity_id
_entity_poly.type
_entity_poly.pdbx_seq_one_letter_code
_entity_poly.pdbx_strand_id
1 'polypeptide(L)'
;MIVPVRVHHRDLEEELCYYDDWEKGVVCDDYNAEYEYAVDEVEFEYVDLKDIVEEYTDDIIDIILSDRRLVKELLKKMRSRKIDAEGEKNAKR
;
A
#
# COMPACT_ATOMS: atom_id res chain seq x y z
N MET A 1 -0.51 -4.90 4.22
CA MET A 1 -0.30 -5.01 2.76
C MET A 1 1.02 -5.73 2.50
N ILE A 2 0.99 -6.83 1.76
CA ILE A 2 2.19 -7.57 1.35
C ILE A 2 2.55 -7.07 -0.06
N VAL A 3 3.66 -6.35 -0.20
CA VAL A 3 4.13 -5.84 -1.50
C VAL A 3 5.11 -6.85 -2.09
N PRO A 4 4.90 -7.35 -3.32
CA PRO A 4 5.85 -8.24 -3.96
C PRO A 4 7.11 -7.44 -4.37
N VAL A 5 8.19 -7.61 -3.62
CA VAL A 5 9.49 -6.99 -3.92
C VAL A 5 10.31 -7.94 -4.78
N ARG A 6 10.89 -7.42 -5.87
CA ARG A 6 11.80 -8.20 -6.73
C ARG A 6 13.24 -7.99 -6.27
N VAL A 7 13.69 -8.84 -5.37
CA VAL A 7 15.09 -8.82 -4.87
C VAL A 7 16.00 -9.46 -5.92
N HIS A 8 17.11 -8.81 -6.24
CA HIS A 8 18.07 -9.36 -7.20
C HIS A 8 18.79 -10.54 -6.56
N HIS A 9 18.98 -11.64 -7.31
CA HIS A 9 19.59 -12.88 -6.81
C HIS A 9 20.96 -12.66 -6.15
N ARG A 10 21.71 -11.66 -6.61
CA ARG A 10 23.02 -11.30 -6.09
C ARG A 10 22.98 -10.75 -4.67
N ASP A 11 21.91 -10.04 -4.33
CA ASP A 11 21.67 -9.47 -3.00
C ASP A 11 21.30 -10.56 -1.98
N LEU A 12 20.85 -11.73 -2.45
CA LEU A 12 20.55 -12.89 -1.63
C LEU A 12 21.78 -13.79 -1.44
N GLU A 13 22.58 -14.01 -2.49
CA GLU A 13 23.68 -14.99 -2.46
C GLU A 13 24.98 -14.48 -1.85
N GLU A 14 25.34 -13.20 -2.02
CA GLU A 14 26.67 -12.71 -1.60
C GLU A 14 26.76 -12.41 -0.08
N GLU A 15 25.63 -12.20 0.60
CA GLU A 15 25.62 -11.81 2.03
C GLU A 15 25.00 -12.84 2.99
N LEU A 16 24.12 -13.75 2.54
CA LEU A 16 23.39 -14.65 3.46
C LEU A 16 23.81 -16.10 3.45
N CYS A 17 24.44 -16.57 2.37
CA CYS A 17 24.69 -17.99 2.17
C CYS A 17 26.18 -18.29 2.33
N TYR A 18 26.51 -19.26 3.16
CA TYR A 18 27.86 -19.80 3.30
C TYR A 18 27.87 -21.32 3.22
N TYR A 19 29.03 -21.87 2.86
CA TYR A 19 29.21 -23.31 2.85
C TYR A 19 29.62 -23.78 4.25
N ASP A 20 28.82 -24.66 4.85
CA ASP A 20 29.13 -25.30 6.13
C ASP A 20 29.89 -26.62 5.86
N ASP A 21 31.16 -26.64 6.23
CA ASP A 21 32.04 -27.79 6.06
C ASP A 21 31.65 -29.00 6.93
N TRP A 22 30.94 -28.79 8.04
CA TRP A 22 30.49 -29.84 8.95
C TRP A 22 29.24 -30.55 8.41
N GLU A 23 28.24 -29.78 7.95
CA GLU A 23 27.04 -30.34 7.32
C GLU A 23 27.23 -30.69 5.84
N LYS A 24 28.36 -30.25 5.23
CA LYS A 24 28.67 -30.35 3.81
C LYS A 24 27.57 -29.77 2.91
N GLY A 25 26.99 -28.66 3.33
CA GLY A 25 25.84 -28.03 2.68
C GLY A 25 25.97 -26.50 2.62
N VAL A 26 25.19 -25.88 1.73
CA VAL A 26 25.03 -24.43 1.73
C VAL A 26 23.93 -24.09 2.74
N VAL A 27 24.26 -23.28 3.74
CA VAL A 27 23.33 -22.75 4.73
C VAL A 27 23.11 -21.29 4.41
N CYS A 28 21.85 -20.87 4.36
CA CYS A 28 21.46 -19.49 4.11
C CYS A 28 20.69 -18.95 5.32
N ASP A 29 21.07 -17.78 5.80
CA ASP A 29 20.31 -17.04 6.80
C ASP A 29 19.04 -16.41 6.19
N ASP A 30 18.05 -16.11 7.04
CA ASP A 30 16.85 -15.41 6.62
C ASP A 30 17.18 -13.98 6.15
N TYR A 31 16.75 -13.64 4.93
CA TYR A 31 16.91 -12.28 4.38
C TYR A 31 16.00 -11.29 5.10
N ASN A 32 16.55 -10.62 6.12
CA ASN A 32 15.88 -9.56 6.86
C ASN A 32 16.38 -8.20 6.41
N ALA A 33 15.93 -7.73 5.24
CA ALA A 33 16.15 -6.37 4.78
C ALA A 33 14.88 -5.54 4.90
N GLU A 34 15.02 -4.34 5.48
CA GLU A 34 14.00 -3.30 5.40
C GLU A 34 14.27 -2.48 4.16
N TYR A 35 13.26 -2.35 3.30
CA TYR A 35 13.33 -1.53 2.10
C TYR A 35 12.46 -0.30 2.26
N GLU A 36 13.06 0.87 2.15
CA GLU A 36 12.34 2.14 2.05
C GLU A 36 12.08 2.44 0.58
N TYR A 37 10.80 2.61 0.21
CA TYR A 37 10.39 3.02 -1.14
C TYR A 37 9.68 4.36 -1.07
N ALA A 38 9.97 5.22 -2.04
CA ALA A 38 9.19 6.43 -2.24
C ALA A 38 7.85 6.10 -2.94
N VAL A 39 6.84 6.96 -2.76
CA VAL A 39 5.49 6.74 -3.33
C VAL A 39 5.51 6.66 -4.86
N ASP A 40 6.45 7.33 -5.51
CA ASP A 40 6.65 7.31 -6.96
C ASP A 40 7.41 6.09 -7.48
N GLU A 41 8.00 5.28 -6.59
CA GLU A 41 8.68 4.03 -6.92
C GLU A 41 7.75 2.81 -6.83
N VAL A 42 6.52 3.01 -6.35
CA VAL A 42 5.53 1.95 -6.16
C VAL A 42 4.39 2.10 -7.17
N GLU A 43 4.23 1.09 -8.02
CA GLU A 43 3.06 0.97 -8.89
C GLU A 43 1.98 0.14 -8.19
N PHE A 44 0.79 0.72 -8.03
CA PHE A 44 -0.37 0.03 -7.46
C PHE A 44 -1.33 -0.41 -8.55
N GLU A 45 -1.74 -1.68 -8.53
CA GLU A 45 -2.87 -2.13 -9.33
C GLU A 45 -4.18 -1.62 -8.71
N TYR A 46 -5.24 -1.62 -9.52
CA TYR A 46 -6.56 -1.19 -9.02
C TYR A 46 -7.05 -2.05 -7.85
N VAL A 47 -6.70 -3.34 -7.83
CA VAL A 47 -7.06 -4.26 -6.73
C VAL A 47 -6.37 -3.82 -5.44
N ASP A 48 -5.08 -3.50 -5.47
CA ASP A 48 -4.35 -3.00 -4.31
C ASP A 48 -4.97 -1.70 -3.77
N LEU A 49 -5.32 -0.78 -4.67
CA LEU A 49 -5.99 0.47 -4.28
C LEU A 49 -7.35 0.22 -3.65
N LYS A 50 -8.10 -0.76 -4.15
CA LYS A 50 -9.41 -1.13 -3.59
C LYS A 50 -9.24 -1.69 -2.18
N ASP A 51 -8.29 -2.60 -1.98
CA ASP A 51 -8.02 -3.21 -0.69
C ASP A 51 -7.55 -2.16 0.34
N ILE A 52 -6.66 -1.24 -0.05
CA ILE A 52 -6.25 -0.11 0.78
C ILE A 52 -7.45 0.75 1.18
N VAL A 53 -8.31 1.10 0.21
CA VAL A 53 -9.49 1.92 0.51
C VAL A 53 -10.42 1.16 1.44
N GLU A 54 -10.70 -0.12 1.23
CA GLU A 54 -11.61 -0.90 2.07
C GLU A 54 -11.07 -1.13 3.49
N GLU A 55 -9.78 -1.41 3.66
CA GLU A 55 -9.15 -1.64 4.97
C GLU A 55 -9.00 -0.33 5.78
N TYR A 56 -8.69 0.79 5.10
CA TYR A 56 -8.37 2.06 5.74
C TYR A 56 -9.38 3.17 5.43
N THR A 57 -10.63 2.83 5.09
CA THR A 57 -11.65 3.82 4.69
C THR A 57 -11.79 4.96 5.71
N ASP A 58 -11.90 4.61 7.00
CA ASP A 58 -12.14 5.59 8.06
C ASP A 58 -10.95 6.56 8.21
N ASP A 59 -9.73 6.03 8.24
CA ASP A 59 -8.51 6.84 8.32
C ASP A 59 -8.35 7.76 7.10
N ILE A 60 -8.66 7.25 5.89
CA ILE A 60 -8.63 8.03 4.66
C ILE A 60 -9.65 9.17 4.72
N ILE A 61 -10.85 8.92 5.24
CA ILE A 61 -11.87 9.95 5.43
C ILE A 61 -11.37 11.00 6.42
N ASP A 62 -10.81 10.60 7.55
CA ASP A 62 -10.28 11.53 8.55
C ASP A 62 -9.15 12.39 7.99
N ILE A 63 -8.23 11.81 7.23
CA ILE A 63 -7.17 12.54 6.51
C ILE A 63 -7.79 13.57 5.56
N ILE A 64 -8.75 13.16 4.74
CA ILE A 64 -9.42 14.07 3.79
C ILE A 64 -10.12 15.21 4.52
N LEU A 65 -10.87 14.92 5.58
CA LEU A 65 -11.63 15.92 6.34
C LEU A 65 -10.73 16.87 7.14
N SER A 66 -9.56 16.41 7.57
CA SER A 66 -8.58 17.23 8.28
C SER A 66 -7.94 18.31 7.40
N ASP A 67 -7.85 18.09 6.08
CA ASP A 67 -7.28 19.05 5.13
C ASP A 67 -8.32 19.63 4.16
N ARG A 68 -8.61 20.92 4.32
CA ARG A 68 -9.54 21.68 3.46
C ARG A 68 -9.17 21.63 1.97
N ARG A 69 -7.89 21.47 1.61
CA ARG A 69 -7.44 21.31 0.22
C ARG A 69 -7.92 19.98 -0.35
N LEU A 70 -7.74 18.88 0.39
CA LEU A 70 -8.19 17.54 -0.02
C LEU A 70 -9.71 17.49 -0.14
N VAL A 71 -10.45 18.05 0.81
CA VAL A 71 -11.93 18.17 0.69
C VAL A 71 -12.33 18.89 -0.60
N LYS A 72 -11.69 20.02 -0.92
CA LYS A 72 -12.00 20.78 -2.13
C LYS A 72 -11.71 19.98 -3.40
N GLU A 73 -10.60 19.26 -3.44
CA GLU A 73 -10.23 18.41 -4.58
C GLU A 73 -11.21 17.25 -4.74
N LEU A 74 -11.58 16.57 -3.65
CA LEU A 74 -12.58 15.51 -3.65
C LEU A 74 -13.91 16.03 -4.22
N LEU A 75 -14.44 17.13 -3.69
CA LEU A 75 -15.70 17.72 -4.16
C LEU A 75 -15.64 18.19 -5.62
N LYS A 76 -14.47 18.66 -6.09
CA LYS A 76 -14.26 19.01 -7.51
C LYS A 76 -14.33 17.74 -8.38
N LYS A 77 -13.67 16.65 -7.97
CA LYS A 77 -13.67 15.38 -8.69
C LYS A 77 -15.05 14.72 -8.69
N MET A 78 -15.78 14.72 -7.56
CA MET A 78 -17.15 14.20 -7.49
C MET A 78 -18.10 14.91 -8.45
N ARG A 79 -18.07 16.25 -8.48
CA ARG A 79 -18.87 17.05 -9.43
C ARG A 79 -18.54 16.74 -10.88
N SER A 80 -17.26 16.56 -11.20
CA SER A 80 -16.85 16.20 -12.57
C SER A 80 -17.38 14.82 -13.00
N ARG A 81 -17.61 13.93 -12.03
CA ARG A 81 -18.13 12.56 -12.24
C ARG A 81 -19.66 12.47 -12.12
N LYS A 82 -20.37 13.60 -11.90
CA LYS A 82 -21.82 13.66 -11.64
C LYS A 82 -22.27 12.74 -10.49
N ILE A 83 -21.42 12.59 -9.48
CA ILE A 83 -21.77 11.87 -8.26
C ILE A 83 -22.39 12.89 -7.31
N ASP A 84 -23.71 12.87 -7.22
CA ASP A 84 -24.43 13.60 -6.19
C ASP A 84 -24.52 12.71 -4.96
N ALA A 85 -24.00 13.20 -3.82
CA ALA A 85 -24.25 12.56 -2.54
C ALA A 85 -25.74 12.82 -2.20
N GLU A 86 -26.62 11.93 -2.64
CA GLU A 86 -28.00 11.93 -2.18
C GLU A 86 -28.00 11.62 -0.69
N GLY A 87 -28.05 12.65 0.14
CA GLY A 87 -28.29 12.48 1.57
C GLY A 87 -29.65 11.82 1.75
N GLU A 88 -29.69 10.69 2.45
CA GLU A 88 -30.91 10.03 2.93
C GLU A 88 -31.72 11.01 3.79
N LYS A 89 -32.50 11.86 3.13
CA LYS A 89 -33.66 12.50 3.74
C LYS A 89 -34.78 11.48 3.63
N ASN A 90 -34.99 10.69 4.69
CA ASN A 90 -36.31 10.31 5.23
C ASN A 90 -36.25 9.01 6.04
N ALA A 91 -36.07 9.13 7.36
CA ALA A 91 -36.56 8.13 8.31
C ALA A 91 -36.89 8.80 9.67
N LYS A 92 -37.84 9.72 9.67
CA LYS A 92 -38.64 10.05 10.86
C LYS A 92 -40.10 10.06 10.45
N ARG A 93 -40.80 8.98 10.76
CA ARG A 93 -42.25 8.93 10.81
C ARG A 93 -42.66 8.11 12.03
#